data_AF-A0A534JT79-F1
#
_entry.id   AF-A0A534JT79-F1
#
_cell.length_a   1.000
_cell.length_b   1.000
_cell.length_c   1.000
_cell.angle_alpha   90.00
_cell.angle_beta   90.00
_cell.angle_gamma   90.00
#
_symmetry.space_group_name_H-M   'P 1'
#
loop_
_entity.id
_entity.type
_entity.pdbx_description
1 polymer ?
#
loop_
_entity_poly.entity_id
_entity_poly.type
_entity_poly.pdbx_seq_one_letter_code
_entity_poly.pdbx_strand_id
1 'polypeptide(L)'
;MKYTSKEPITEKGIVDAVETLLRKSGYRILPQLRIRTWRPDIVGLKGDEVVIVEAKGQGSDIRKALAQTALYSTDATSAYLALPTERIHHDLKEAAKALGTGLIGVGETAKIELKATPSEPRASLLRRIRQMRNISVRPVGEAKRRASPATARLLRHRRVLEVLLARPARRFTIRELSQEAGISYSTTWRMVQDLEALGAVIGERVGTSRLLSLNQQAPVVKELKSLADLELSPHRLAAREFSDLLEHVPEVRRAILFGSVSRGREATTSDVDIAVVLTKKNQSTVNRIYDLAQSVQDRARMKIVPLFVSESDLDSPNRLMRSIKSGEVLFERP
;
A
#
# COMPACT_ATOMS: atom_id res chain seq x y z
N MET A 1 -15.13 -34.32 -29.09
CA MET A 1 -14.38 -33.11 -28.66
C MET A 1 -14.16 -33.19 -27.16
N LYS A 2 -12.94 -33.47 -26.70
CA LYS A 2 -12.59 -33.40 -25.27
C LYS A 2 -12.29 -31.94 -24.95
N TYR A 3 -13.15 -31.29 -24.18
CA TYR A 3 -12.82 -30.01 -23.55
C TYR A 3 -11.73 -30.29 -22.51
N THR A 4 -10.46 -30.05 -22.86
CA THR A 4 -9.37 -29.97 -21.90
C THR A 4 -9.54 -28.64 -21.14
N SER A 5 -10.24 -28.67 -20.02
CA SER A 5 -10.12 -27.61 -19.01
C SER A 5 -8.69 -27.68 -18.47
N LYS A 6 -7.78 -26.85 -19.00
CA LYS A 6 -6.48 -26.62 -18.35
C LYS A 6 -6.80 -26.13 -16.94
N GLU A 7 -6.29 -26.83 -15.92
CA GLU A 7 -6.43 -26.37 -14.54
C GLU A 7 -5.87 -24.94 -14.44
N PRO A 8 -6.55 -24.05 -13.68
CA PRO A 8 -6.11 -22.67 -13.54
C PRO A 8 -4.71 -22.64 -12.90
N ILE A 9 -3.82 -21.82 -13.46
CA ILE A 9 -2.46 -21.68 -12.95
C ILE A 9 -2.48 -21.20 -11.49
N THR A 10 -1.76 -21.90 -10.62
CA THR A 10 -1.66 -21.56 -9.19
C THR A 10 -0.74 -20.35 -8.99
N GLU A 11 -0.92 -19.61 -7.89
CA GLU A 11 -0.05 -18.47 -7.55
C GLU A 11 1.43 -18.88 -7.43
N LYS A 12 1.70 -20.08 -6.88
CA LYS A 12 3.03 -20.69 -6.90
C LYS A 12 3.56 -20.90 -8.32
N GLY A 13 2.74 -21.41 -9.23
CA GLY A 13 3.11 -21.58 -10.64
C GLY A 13 3.42 -20.25 -11.34
N ILE A 14 2.70 -19.18 -11.01
CA ILE A 14 3.00 -17.82 -11.48
C ILE A 14 4.37 -17.37 -10.97
N VAL A 15 4.65 -17.54 -9.67
CA VAL A 15 5.93 -17.16 -9.06
C VAL A 15 7.10 -17.90 -9.73
N ASP A 16 7.00 -19.22 -9.88
CA ASP A 16 8.05 -20.06 -10.49
C ASP A 16 8.34 -19.65 -11.95
N ALA A 17 7.30 -19.34 -12.72
CA ALA A 17 7.44 -18.89 -14.10
C ALA A 17 8.12 -17.52 -14.20
N VAL A 18 7.77 -16.59 -13.29
CA VAL A 18 8.38 -15.26 -13.24
C VAL A 18 9.83 -15.32 -12.76
N GLU A 19 10.14 -16.14 -11.76
CA GLU A 19 11.54 -16.37 -11.34
C GLU A 19 12.40 -16.83 -12.52
N THR A 20 11.88 -17.78 -13.30
CA THR A 20 12.55 -18.27 -14.51
C THR A 20 12.80 -17.15 -15.51
N LEU A 21 11.80 -16.29 -15.77
CA LEU A 21 11.93 -15.13 -16.66
C LEU A 21 13.01 -14.14 -16.17
N LEU A 22 13.00 -13.82 -14.87
CA LEU A 22 13.96 -12.89 -14.28
C LEU A 22 15.39 -13.45 -14.30
N ARG A 23 15.58 -14.73 -13.96
CA ARG A 23 16.88 -15.40 -14.01
C ARG A 23 17.45 -15.42 -15.43
N LYS A 24 16.63 -15.75 -16.44
CA LYS A 24 17.02 -15.67 -17.86
C LYS A 24 17.41 -14.24 -18.28
N SER A 25 16.84 -13.22 -17.64
CA SER A 25 17.16 -11.81 -17.87
C SER A 25 18.39 -11.31 -17.09
N GLY A 26 19.07 -12.21 -16.37
CA GLY A 26 20.29 -11.93 -15.60
C GLY A 26 20.07 -11.42 -14.18
N TYR A 27 18.83 -11.49 -13.66
CA TYR A 27 18.53 -11.13 -12.29
C TYR A 27 18.84 -12.27 -11.32
N ARG A 28 19.41 -11.93 -10.17
CA ARG A 28 19.50 -12.83 -9.02
C ARG A 28 18.27 -12.64 -8.15
N ILE A 29 17.59 -13.73 -7.79
CA ILE A 29 16.43 -13.67 -6.90
C ILE A 29 16.89 -13.53 -5.45
N LEU A 30 16.27 -12.61 -4.72
CA LEU A 30 16.48 -12.33 -3.31
C LEU A 30 15.25 -12.79 -2.52
N PRO A 31 15.21 -14.07 -2.09
CA PRO A 31 14.09 -14.56 -1.30
C PRO A 31 13.98 -13.79 0.03
N GLN A 32 12.77 -13.59 0.51
CA GLN A 32 12.45 -13.03 1.83
C GLN A 32 12.86 -11.55 2.09
N LEU A 33 13.24 -10.79 1.06
CA LEU A 33 13.58 -9.38 1.24
C LEU A 33 12.32 -8.52 1.47
N ARG A 34 12.09 -8.08 2.72
CA ARG A 34 10.96 -7.19 3.06
C ARG A 34 11.19 -5.76 2.60
N ILE A 35 10.31 -5.16 1.82
CA ILE A 35 10.45 -3.76 1.44
C ILE A 35 9.58 -2.94 2.36
N ARG A 36 10.21 -2.28 3.34
CA ARG A 36 9.53 -1.71 4.50
C ARG A 36 8.75 -2.79 5.26
N THR A 37 7.45 -2.64 5.44
CA THR A 37 6.55 -3.67 5.98
C THR A 37 6.15 -4.73 4.96
N TRP A 38 6.26 -4.43 3.66
CA TRP A 38 5.70 -5.23 2.59
C TRP A 38 6.58 -6.43 2.27
N ARG A 39 5.95 -7.52 1.85
CA ARG A 39 6.61 -8.73 1.38
C ARG A 39 6.20 -8.98 -0.06
N PRO A 40 6.98 -8.49 -1.02
CA PRO A 40 6.76 -8.87 -2.39
C PRO A 40 7.03 -10.37 -2.58
N ASP A 41 6.32 -10.97 -3.53
CA ASP A 41 6.49 -12.37 -3.88
C ASP A 41 7.89 -12.62 -4.44
N ILE A 42 8.41 -11.68 -5.24
CA ILE A 42 9.74 -11.80 -5.84
C ILE A 42 10.48 -10.46 -5.78
N VAL A 43 11.77 -10.53 -5.43
CA VAL A 43 12.72 -9.42 -5.63
C VAL A 43 13.89 -9.91 -6.47
N GLY A 44 14.11 -9.26 -7.61
CA GLY A 44 15.27 -9.47 -8.48
C GLY A 44 16.31 -8.38 -8.30
N LEU A 45 17.59 -8.75 -8.32
CA LEU A 45 18.72 -7.81 -8.32
C LEU A 45 19.64 -8.05 -9.53
N LYS A 46 19.98 -6.98 -10.26
CA LYS A 46 20.97 -6.97 -11.34
C LYS A 46 21.82 -5.70 -11.25
N GLY A 47 23.04 -5.83 -10.74
CA GLY A 47 23.83 -4.64 -10.35
C GLY A 47 23.12 -3.87 -9.23
N ASP A 48 22.86 -2.58 -9.45
CA ASP A 48 22.02 -1.75 -8.56
C ASP A 48 20.54 -1.73 -9.00
N GLU A 49 20.16 -2.41 -10.09
CA GLU A 49 18.75 -2.52 -10.48
C GLU A 49 18.00 -3.47 -9.56
N VAL A 50 16.90 -2.98 -9.00
CA VAL A 50 15.98 -3.77 -8.17
C VAL A 50 14.66 -3.90 -8.91
N VAL A 51 14.23 -5.13 -9.16
CA VAL A 51 12.89 -5.43 -9.69
C VAL A 51 12.08 -6.06 -8.58
N ILE A 52 10.84 -5.60 -8.41
CA ILE A 52 9.88 -6.20 -7.51
C ILE A 52 8.73 -6.77 -8.34
N VAL A 53 8.28 -7.97 -8.00
CA VAL A 53 7.09 -8.55 -8.61
C VAL A 53 6.11 -8.99 -7.52
N GLU A 54 4.85 -8.61 -7.70
CA GLU A 54 3.70 -9.17 -6.99
C GLU A 54 3.01 -10.14 -7.96
N ALA A 55 2.76 -11.38 -7.53
CA ALA A 55 2.11 -12.43 -8.30
C ALA A 55 0.71 -12.65 -7.75
N LYS A 56 -0.29 -12.85 -8.63
CA LYS A 56 -1.68 -13.04 -8.20
C LYS A 56 -2.43 -14.01 -9.10
N GLY A 57 -3.10 -15.00 -8.50
CA GLY A 57 -3.90 -16.03 -9.19
C GLY A 57 -5.31 -15.59 -9.62
N GLN A 58 -6.13 -16.53 -10.10
CA GLN A 58 -7.45 -16.30 -10.72
C GLN A 58 -8.50 -15.58 -9.84
N GLY A 59 -8.53 -15.81 -8.52
CA GLY A 59 -9.52 -15.23 -7.59
C GLY A 59 -9.14 -13.88 -6.95
N SER A 60 -8.02 -13.29 -7.34
CA SER A 60 -7.47 -12.10 -6.68
C SER A 60 -8.10 -10.78 -7.17
N ASP A 61 -8.20 -9.80 -6.27
CA ASP A 61 -8.55 -8.42 -6.61
C ASP A 61 -7.40 -7.74 -7.35
N ILE A 62 -7.54 -7.65 -8.68
CA ILE A 62 -6.55 -7.05 -9.58
C ILE A 62 -6.32 -5.57 -9.26
N ARG A 63 -7.38 -4.82 -8.90
CA ARG A 63 -7.25 -3.38 -8.67
C ARG A 63 -6.39 -3.12 -7.43
N LYS A 64 -6.68 -3.86 -6.36
CA LYS A 64 -5.87 -3.84 -5.14
C LYS A 64 -4.43 -4.26 -5.41
N ALA A 65 -4.24 -5.36 -6.14
CA ALA A 65 -2.91 -5.86 -6.47
C ALA A 65 -2.10 -4.87 -7.32
N LEU A 66 -2.73 -4.24 -8.31
CA LEU A 66 -2.09 -3.24 -9.16
C LEU A 66 -1.63 -2.03 -8.36
N ALA A 67 -2.47 -1.55 -7.46
CA ALA A 67 -2.15 -0.40 -6.63
C ALA A 67 -1.08 -0.73 -5.56
N GLN A 68 -1.10 -1.94 -4.99
CA GLN A 68 -0.01 -2.47 -4.16
C GLN A 68 1.32 -2.52 -4.93
N THR A 69 1.29 -3.04 -6.16
CA THR A 69 2.48 -3.07 -7.02
C THR A 69 3.00 -1.68 -7.34
N ALA A 70 2.12 -0.73 -7.61
CA ALA A 70 2.50 0.65 -7.85
C ALA A 70 3.28 1.25 -6.66
N LEU A 71 2.97 0.88 -5.41
CA LEU A 71 3.72 1.34 -4.24
C LEU A 71 5.18 0.86 -4.21
N TYR A 72 5.46 -0.35 -4.72
CA TYR A 72 6.81 -0.89 -4.85
C TYR A 72 7.66 -0.09 -5.83
N SER A 73 7.07 0.52 -6.85
CA SER A 73 7.79 1.35 -7.83
C SER A 73 8.47 2.57 -7.22
N THR A 74 8.08 2.99 -5.99
CA THR A 74 8.79 4.07 -5.25
C THR A 74 10.07 3.63 -4.54
N ASP A 75 10.30 2.33 -4.41
CA ASP A 75 11.39 1.75 -3.64
C ASP A 75 12.42 1.03 -4.53
N ALA A 76 12.01 0.64 -5.74
CA ALA A 76 12.80 -0.17 -6.67
C ALA A 76 12.86 0.45 -8.07
N THR A 77 13.73 -0.13 -8.90
CA THR A 77 13.89 0.27 -10.30
C THR A 77 12.63 0.00 -11.10
N SER A 78 11.98 -1.12 -10.88
CA SER A 78 10.73 -1.45 -11.57
C SER A 78 9.86 -2.33 -10.69
N ALA A 79 8.55 -2.17 -10.82
CA ALA A 79 7.56 -3.01 -10.16
C ALA A 79 6.63 -3.62 -11.21
N TYR A 80 6.39 -4.93 -11.09
CA TYR A 80 5.52 -5.68 -12.01
C TYR A 80 4.41 -6.39 -11.23
N LEU A 81 3.21 -6.39 -11.80
CA LEU A 81 2.13 -7.27 -11.39
C LEU A 81 2.09 -8.45 -12.36
N ALA A 82 2.29 -9.66 -11.84
CA ALA A 82 2.22 -10.90 -12.59
C ALA A 82 0.84 -11.55 -12.42
N LEU A 83 0.19 -11.84 -13.55
CA LEU A 83 -1.16 -12.39 -13.62
C LEU A 83 -1.20 -13.51 -14.68
N PRO A 84 -2.19 -14.41 -14.62
CA PRO A 84 -2.52 -15.24 -15.78
C PRO A 84 -2.77 -14.34 -17.00
N THR A 85 -2.21 -14.71 -18.16
CA THR A 85 -2.25 -13.86 -19.37
C THR A 85 -3.67 -13.46 -19.75
N GLU A 86 -4.63 -14.38 -19.57
CA GLU A 86 -6.05 -14.18 -19.83
C GLU A 86 -6.71 -13.09 -18.97
N ARG A 87 -6.10 -12.69 -17.84
CA ARG A 87 -6.61 -11.62 -16.96
C ARG A 87 -6.06 -10.23 -17.32
N ILE A 88 -5.16 -10.15 -18.30
CA ILE A 88 -4.53 -8.88 -18.71
C ILE A 88 -5.30 -8.28 -19.89
N HIS A 89 -6.37 -7.55 -19.57
CA HIS A 89 -7.21 -6.85 -20.54
C HIS A 89 -6.73 -5.43 -20.81
N HIS A 90 -7.28 -4.78 -21.84
CA HIS A 90 -6.89 -3.42 -22.27
C HIS A 90 -6.96 -2.39 -21.14
N ASP A 91 -8.09 -2.34 -20.42
CA ASP A 91 -8.30 -1.37 -19.34
C ASP A 91 -7.27 -1.52 -18.21
N LEU A 92 -6.86 -2.76 -17.92
CA LEU A 92 -5.80 -3.04 -16.95
C LEU A 92 -4.45 -2.52 -17.45
N LYS A 93 -4.13 -2.69 -18.74
CA LYS A 93 -2.90 -2.17 -19.34
C LYS A 93 -2.85 -0.64 -19.24
N GLU A 94 -3.97 0.05 -19.53
CA GLU A 94 -4.04 1.52 -19.41
C GLU A 94 -3.90 1.98 -17.95
N ALA A 95 -4.59 1.33 -17.02
CA ALA A 95 -4.46 1.62 -15.59
C ALA A 95 -3.01 1.39 -15.09
N ALA A 96 -2.39 0.27 -15.47
CA ALA A 96 -1.03 -0.05 -15.07
C ALA A 96 -0.01 0.95 -15.64
N LYS A 97 -0.19 1.35 -16.91
CA LYS A 97 0.62 2.37 -17.57
C LYS A 97 0.51 3.72 -16.86
N ALA A 98 -0.70 4.14 -16.48
CA ALA A 98 -0.92 5.37 -15.71
C ALA A 98 -0.25 5.31 -14.32
N LEU A 99 -0.15 4.12 -13.72
CA LEU A 99 0.52 3.90 -12.44
C LEU A 99 2.04 3.67 -12.57
N GLY A 100 2.59 3.67 -13.79
CA GLY A 100 4.00 3.33 -14.05
C GLY A 100 4.35 1.88 -13.71
N THR A 101 3.35 1.03 -13.54
CA THR A 101 3.48 -0.38 -13.14
C THR A 101 3.57 -1.25 -14.39
N GLY A 102 4.53 -2.17 -14.40
CA GLY A 102 4.63 -3.16 -15.46
C GLY A 102 3.68 -4.34 -15.24
N LEU A 103 3.40 -5.09 -16.30
CA LEU A 103 2.59 -6.30 -16.25
C LEU A 103 3.38 -7.47 -16.83
N ILE A 104 3.29 -8.61 -16.15
CA ILE A 104 3.83 -9.89 -16.64
C ILE A 104 2.65 -10.85 -16.81
N GLY A 105 2.43 -11.31 -18.04
CA GLY A 105 1.46 -12.37 -18.33
C GLY A 105 2.10 -13.73 -18.15
N VAL A 106 1.41 -14.63 -17.47
CA VAL A 106 1.85 -16.02 -17.29
C VAL A 106 0.84 -16.97 -17.94
N GLY A 107 1.26 -17.57 -19.05
CA GLY A 107 0.57 -18.70 -19.69
C GLY A 107 1.44 -19.95 -19.59
N GLU A 108 1.82 -20.52 -20.73
CA GLU A 108 2.83 -21.59 -20.78
C GLU A 108 4.23 -21.10 -20.40
N THR A 109 4.49 -19.81 -20.65
CA THR A 109 5.69 -19.11 -20.19
C THR A 109 5.31 -17.72 -19.66
N ALA A 110 6.16 -17.16 -18.79
CA ALA A 110 6.01 -15.79 -18.33
C ALA A 110 6.60 -14.80 -19.35
N LYS A 111 5.87 -13.72 -19.66
CA LYS A 111 6.30 -12.68 -20.61
C LYS A 111 5.92 -11.29 -20.09
N ILE A 112 6.79 -10.31 -20.31
CA ILE A 112 6.46 -8.90 -20.05
C ILE A 112 5.40 -8.43 -21.06
N GLU A 113 4.20 -8.17 -20.58
CA GLU A 113 3.04 -7.68 -21.33
C GLU A 113 2.98 -6.14 -21.37
N LEU A 114 3.55 -5.49 -20.35
CA LEU A 114 3.73 -4.04 -20.25
C LEU A 114 5.02 -3.76 -19.48
N LYS A 115 5.93 -2.96 -20.05
CA LYS A 115 7.15 -2.54 -19.35
C LYS A 115 6.82 -1.52 -18.25
N ALA A 116 7.41 -1.69 -17.07
CA ALA A 116 7.30 -0.70 -16.00
C ALA A 116 8.04 0.60 -16.36
N THR A 117 7.59 1.72 -15.79
CA THR A 117 8.34 2.97 -15.85
C THR A 117 9.48 2.91 -14.82
N PRO A 118 10.75 3.00 -15.23
CA PRO A 118 11.86 2.80 -14.32
C PRO A 118 12.03 3.99 -13.35
N SER A 119 12.43 3.70 -12.12
CA SER A 119 12.76 4.69 -11.09
C SER A 119 14.12 4.42 -10.43
N GLU A 120 14.62 5.32 -9.59
CA GLU A 120 15.80 5.02 -8.76
C GLU A 120 15.41 4.23 -7.50
N PRO A 121 16.05 3.08 -7.23
CA PRO A 121 15.87 2.37 -5.97
C PRO A 121 16.26 3.23 -4.78
N ARG A 122 15.59 3.03 -3.65
CA ARG A 122 15.97 3.76 -2.44
C ARG A 122 17.37 3.39 -1.96
N ALA A 123 18.16 4.41 -1.65
CA ALA A 123 19.49 4.25 -1.07
C ALA A 123 19.49 3.38 0.21
N SER A 124 18.46 3.51 1.06
CA SER A 124 18.31 2.66 2.25
C SER A 124 18.07 1.19 1.90
N LEU A 125 17.33 0.91 0.83
CA LEU A 125 17.09 -0.45 0.34
C LEU A 125 18.39 -1.04 -0.20
N LEU A 126 19.11 -0.30 -1.06
CA LEU A 126 20.42 -0.71 -1.58
C LEU A 126 21.42 -0.95 -0.46
N ARG A 127 21.51 -0.06 0.53
CA ARG A 127 22.39 -0.23 1.69
C ARG A 127 22.06 -1.51 2.46
N ARG A 128 20.77 -1.81 2.67
CA ARG A 128 20.36 -3.02 3.39
C ARG A 128 20.67 -4.29 2.57
N ILE A 129 20.45 -4.26 1.26
CA ILE A 129 20.84 -5.35 0.35
C ILE A 129 22.36 -5.57 0.39
N ARG A 130 23.16 -4.50 0.44
CA ARG A 130 24.63 -4.56 0.57
C ARG A 130 25.07 -5.15 1.92
N GLN A 131 24.45 -4.71 3.02
CA GLN A 131 24.73 -5.19 4.38
C GLN A 131 24.38 -6.67 4.58
N MET A 132 23.29 -7.14 3.95
CA MET A 132 22.93 -8.57 3.97
C MET A 132 23.94 -9.47 3.24
N ARG A 133 24.86 -8.91 2.44
CA ARG A 133 25.63 -9.70 1.46
C ARG A 133 27.16 -9.62 1.58
N ASN A 134 27.75 -8.80 2.44
CA ASN A 134 29.22 -8.67 2.52
C ASN A 134 29.89 -8.46 1.14
N ILE A 135 29.27 -7.68 0.24
CA ILE A 135 29.78 -7.38 -1.11
C ILE A 135 30.08 -5.88 -1.24
N SER A 136 31.32 -5.55 -1.61
CA SER A 136 31.75 -4.23 -2.02
C SER A 136 31.17 -3.87 -3.40
N VAL A 137 30.33 -2.84 -3.48
CA VAL A 137 29.90 -2.22 -4.74
C VAL A 137 30.61 -0.87 -4.87
N ARG A 138 31.28 -0.63 -6.00
CA ARG A 138 32.02 0.61 -6.27
C ARG A 138 31.10 1.84 -6.17
N PRO A 139 31.58 2.98 -5.64
CA PRO A 139 30.83 4.22 -5.71
C PRO A 139 30.85 4.71 -7.16
N VAL A 140 29.68 4.94 -7.76
CA VAL A 140 29.58 5.69 -9.02
C VAL A 140 28.71 6.91 -8.74
N GLY A 141 29.25 8.05 -9.18
CA GLY A 141 28.93 9.39 -8.77
C GLY A 141 27.49 9.82 -9.02
N GLU A 142 27.22 11.01 -8.50
CA GLU A 142 25.96 11.75 -8.49
C GLU A 142 25.26 11.75 -9.85
N ALA A 143 24.56 10.66 -10.18
CA ALA A 143 23.60 10.66 -11.26
C ALA A 143 22.41 11.53 -10.81
N LYS A 144 22.07 12.52 -11.64
CA LYS A 144 20.94 13.42 -11.40
C LYS A 144 19.66 12.60 -11.18
N ARG A 145 19.11 12.70 -9.96
CA ARG A 145 17.93 11.99 -9.46
C ARG A 145 16.84 11.85 -10.52
N ARG A 146 16.49 10.63 -10.93
CA ARG A 146 15.26 10.34 -11.69
C ARG A 146 14.07 10.20 -10.72
N ALA A 147 13.01 10.98 -10.93
CA ALA A 147 11.87 11.06 -10.02
C ALA A 147 11.09 9.73 -9.94
N SER A 148 10.64 9.35 -8.73
CA SER A 148 9.65 8.26 -8.57
C SER A 148 8.38 8.60 -9.34
N PRO A 149 7.70 7.62 -9.96
CA PRO A 149 6.45 7.85 -10.68
C PRO A 149 5.47 8.63 -9.80
N ALA A 150 4.89 9.70 -10.35
CA ALA A 150 3.95 10.60 -9.66
C ALA A 150 2.87 9.80 -8.91
N THR A 151 2.30 8.80 -9.58
CA THR A 151 1.22 7.93 -9.08
C THR A 151 1.61 7.14 -7.84
N ALA A 152 2.85 6.66 -7.76
CA ALA A 152 3.33 5.88 -6.63
C ALA A 152 3.53 6.75 -5.36
N ARG A 153 3.82 8.05 -5.55
CA ARG A 153 3.85 9.05 -4.48
C ARG A 153 2.45 9.39 -3.98
N LEU A 154 1.47 9.49 -4.90
CA LEU A 154 0.06 9.71 -4.59
C LEU A 154 -0.52 8.60 -3.72
N LEU A 155 -0.29 7.34 -4.09
CA LEU A 155 -0.79 6.20 -3.31
C LEU A 155 -0.18 6.13 -1.90
N ARG A 156 1.08 6.50 -1.76
CA ARG A 156 1.81 6.43 -0.48
C ARG A 156 1.44 7.53 0.51
N HIS A 157 1.16 8.71 -0.01
CA HIS A 157 0.88 9.89 0.79
C HIS A 157 -0.56 10.37 0.53
N ARG A 158 -1.48 9.41 0.36
CA ARG A 158 -2.88 9.61 -0.01
C ARG A 158 -3.60 10.69 0.78
N ARG A 159 -3.17 10.96 2.01
CA ARG A 159 -3.74 11.98 2.89
C ARG A 159 -3.74 13.40 2.32
N VAL A 160 -2.73 13.75 1.51
CA VAL A 160 -2.75 15.02 0.77
C VAL A 160 -3.87 15.03 -0.27
N LEU A 161 -4.06 13.91 -0.97
CA LEU A 161 -5.14 13.72 -1.93
C LEU A 161 -6.51 13.67 -1.22
N GLU A 162 -6.65 12.94 -0.13
CA GLU A 162 -7.87 12.86 0.71
C GLU A 162 -8.31 14.24 1.19
N VAL A 163 -7.38 15.08 1.70
CA VAL A 163 -7.70 16.44 2.15
C VAL A 163 -8.23 17.30 0.98
N LEU A 164 -7.59 17.21 -0.19
CA LEU A 164 -8.04 17.95 -1.38
C LEU A 164 -9.41 17.46 -1.86
N LEU A 165 -9.64 16.14 -1.89
CA LEU A 165 -10.89 15.53 -2.34
C LEU A 165 -12.05 15.75 -1.36
N ALA A 166 -11.78 15.76 -0.06
CA ALA A 166 -12.77 16.03 0.98
C ALA A 166 -13.20 17.50 1.02
N ARG A 167 -12.35 18.42 0.53
CA ARG A 167 -12.58 19.86 0.53
C ARG A 167 -12.34 20.46 -0.86
N PRO A 168 -13.09 20.01 -1.89
CA PRO A 168 -12.75 20.30 -3.29
C PRO A 168 -12.90 21.78 -3.67
N ALA A 169 -13.71 22.54 -2.94
CA ALA A 169 -13.90 23.98 -3.13
C ALA A 169 -12.89 24.85 -2.36
N ARG A 170 -12.12 24.27 -1.42
CA ARG A 170 -11.19 25.04 -0.58
C ARG A 170 -9.87 25.29 -1.30
N ARG A 171 -9.32 26.49 -1.10
CA ARG A 171 -7.95 26.84 -1.49
C ARG A 171 -7.01 26.62 -0.32
N PHE A 172 -5.82 26.08 -0.59
CA PHE A 172 -4.80 25.78 0.40
C PHE A 172 -3.47 26.40 0.01
N THR A 173 -2.72 26.92 0.97
CA THR A 173 -1.25 26.98 0.84
C THR A 173 -0.65 25.60 1.02
N ILE A 174 0.57 25.37 0.53
CA ILE A 174 1.31 24.11 0.77
C ILE A 174 1.48 23.84 2.27
N ARG A 175 1.65 24.90 3.07
CA ARG A 175 1.81 24.81 4.53
C ARG A 175 0.54 24.32 5.21
N GLU A 176 -0.61 24.89 4.87
CA GLU A 176 -1.91 24.44 5.40
C GLU A 176 -2.21 23.00 4.99
N LEU A 177 -2.00 22.68 3.71
CA LEU A 177 -2.21 21.34 3.19
C LEU A 177 -1.30 20.31 3.88
N SER A 178 -0.05 20.68 4.15
CA SER A 178 0.91 19.86 4.90
C SER A 178 0.47 19.63 6.35
N GLN A 179 0.04 20.67 7.04
CA GLN A 179 -0.43 20.59 8.44
C GLN A 179 -1.68 19.72 8.56
N GLU A 180 -2.65 19.93 7.67
CA GLU A 180 -3.92 19.23 7.68
C GLU A 180 -3.77 17.75 7.30
N ALA A 181 -2.97 17.47 6.25
CA ALA A 181 -2.66 16.10 5.86
C ALA A 181 -1.72 15.40 6.87
N GLY A 182 -1.07 16.14 7.78
CA GLY A 182 -0.06 15.59 8.69
C GLY A 182 1.15 15.00 7.96
N ILE A 183 1.48 15.54 6.78
CA ILE A 183 2.61 15.13 5.93
C ILE A 183 3.64 16.25 5.90
N SER A 184 4.93 15.93 5.82
CA SER A 184 5.99 16.94 5.80
C SER A 184 5.87 17.89 4.60
N TYR A 185 6.18 19.17 4.81
CA TYR A 185 6.10 20.21 3.78
C TYR A 185 6.79 19.82 2.46
N SER A 186 8.00 19.25 2.54
CA SER A 186 8.78 18.87 1.35
C SER A 186 8.19 17.68 0.58
N THR A 187 7.41 16.83 1.25
CA THR A 187 6.67 15.74 0.61
C THR A 187 5.38 16.28 0.01
N THR A 188 4.63 17.10 0.75
CA THR A 188 3.43 17.78 0.25
C THR A 188 3.74 18.63 -0.98
N TRP A 189 4.83 19.40 -0.97
CA TRP A 189 5.27 20.19 -2.13
C TRP A 189 5.52 19.32 -3.37
N ARG A 190 6.24 18.20 -3.21
CA ARG A 190 6.49 17.25 -4.30
C ARG A 190 5.21 16.59 -4.82
N MET A 191 4.24 16.31 -3.95
CA MET A 191 2.95 15.78 -4.37
C MET A 191 2.11 16.80 -5.13
N VAL A 192 2.12 18.05 -4.68
CA VAL A 192 1.43 19.15 -5.38
C VAL A 192 1.98 19.28 -6.78
N GLN A 193 3.31 19.24 -6.96
CA GLN A 193 3.91 19.26 -8.30
C GLN A 193 3.45 18.10 -9.18
N ASP A 194 3.38 16.88 -8.64
CA ASP A 194 2.87 15.72 -9.37
C ASP A 194 1.40 15.91 -9.77
N LEU A 195 0.57 16.41 -8.85
CA LEU A 195 -0.86 16.65 -9.10
C LEU A 195 -1.09 17.79 -10.11
N GLU A 196 -0.26 18.83 -10.08
CA GLU A 196 -0.28 19.91 -11.07
C GLU A 196 0.15 19.40 -12.45
N ALA A 197 1.19 18.56 -12.53
CA ALA A 197 1.61 17.93 -13.78
C ALA A 197 0.54 17.01 -14.37
N LEU A 198 -0.29 16.40 -13.52
CA LEU A 198 -1.46 15.61 -13.92
C LEU A 198 -2.68 16.48 -14.25
N GLY A 199 -2.65 17.79 -14.00
CA GLY A 199 -3.77 18.70 -14.17
C GLY A 199 -4.86 18.59 -13.08
N ALA A 200 -4.61 17.81 -12.02
CA ALA A 200 -5.53 17.57 -10.91
C ALA A 200 -5.58 18.73 -9.91
N VAL A 201 -4.49 19.49 -9.80
CA VAL A 201 -4.39 20.68 -8.94
C VAL A 201 -4.02 21.89 -9.79
N ILE A 202 -4.62 23.03 -9.46
CA ILE A 202 -4.31 24.34 -10.04
C ILE A 202 -3.61 25.17 -8.97
N GLY A 203 -2.47 25.76 -9.32
CA GLY A 203 -1.75 26.70 -8.47
C GLY A 203 -1.89 28.13 -8.98
N GLU A 204 -2.37 29.03 -8.13
CA GLU A 204 -2.51 30.46 -8.41
C GLU A 204 -1.65 31.27 -7.44
N ARG A 205 -1.03 32.35 -7.93
CA ARG A 205 -0.28 33.28 -7.08
C ARG A 205 -1.19 34.43 -6.69
N VAL A 206 -1.40 34.60 -5.38
CA VAL A 206 -2.20 35.70 -4.81
C VAL A 206 -1.29 36.47 -3.85
N GLY A 207 -0.86 37.66 -4.28
CA GLY A 207 0.18 38.43 -3.60
C GLY A 207 1.48 37.64 -3.50
N THR A 208 2.00 37.50 -2.28
CA THR A 208 3.22 36.71 -1.99
C THR A 208 2.95 35.22 -1.80
N SER A 209 1.69 34.81 -1.72
CA SER A 209 1.29 33.43 -1.42
C SER A 209 0.93 32.65 -2.68
N ARG A 210 1.21 31.34 -2.66
CA ARG A 210 0.74 30.38 -3.67
C ARG A 210 -0.43 29.59 -3.09
N LEU A 211 -1.60 29.77 -3.69
CA LEU A 211 -2.81 29.04 -3.35
C LEU A 211 -3.01 27.89 -4.34
N LEU A 212 -3.49 26.78 -3.81
CA LEU A 212 -3.71 25.54 -4.53
C LEU A 212 -5.18 25.17 -4.40
N SER A 213 -5.81 24.78 -5.51
CA SER A 213 -7.17 24.24 -5.54
C SER A 213 -7.24 22.97 -6.37
N LEU A 214 -8.17 22.09 -6.01
CA LEU A 214 -8.47 20.92 -6.82
C LEU A 214 -9.14 21.36 -8.13
N ASN A 215 -8.67 20.84 -9.27
CA ASN A 215 -9.30 21.06 -10.57
C ASN A 215 -10.51 20.13 -10.73
N GLN A 216 -11.64 20.51 -10.12
CA GLN A 216 -12.84 19.66 -10.07
C GLN A 216 -13.38 19.25 -11.45
N GLN A 217 -13.04 20.00 -12.50
CA GLN A 217 -13.47 19.74 -13.88
C GLN A 217 -12.53 18.80 -14.63
N ALA A 218 -11.34 18.53 -14.12
CA ALA A 218 -10.38 17.66 -14.80
C ALA A 218 -10.82 16.19 -14.69
N PRO A 219 -10.88 15.44 -15.82
CA PRO A 219 -11.21 14.02 -15.82
C PRO A 219 -10.42 13.24 -14.78
N VAL A 220 -9.09 13.46 -14.74
CA VAL A 220 -8.10 12.86 -13.80
C VAL A 220 -8.54 12.87 -12.33
N VAL A 221 -9.34 13.85 -11.91
CA VAL A 221 -9.82 13.95 -10.52
C VAL A 221 -10.83 12.85 -10.20
N LYS A 222 -11.61 12.38 -11.20
CA LYS A 222 -12.51 11.24 -11.04
C LYS A 222 -11.72 9.94 -10.82
N GLU A 223 -10.66 9.70 -11.58
CA GLU A 223 -9.80 8.52 -11.36
C GLU A 223 -9.04 8.62 -10.03
N LEU A 224 -8.60 9.82 -9.65
CA LEU A 224 -7.95 10.03 -8.34
C LEU A 224 -8.90 9.80 -7.16
N LYS A 225 -10.20 10.07 -7.29
CA LYS A 225 -11.20 9.68 -6.29
C LYS A 225 -11.24 8.16 -6.11
N SER A 226 -11.34 7.42 -7.22
CA SER A 226 -11.29 5.95 -7.20
C SER A 226 -9.99 5.41 -6.58
N LEU A 227 -8.86 6.10 -6.78
CA LEU A 227 -7.56 5.76 -6.16
C LEU A 227 -7.50 6.10 -4.67
N ALA A 228 -8.18 7.16 -4.23
CA ALA A 228 -8.29 7.50 -2.81
C ALA A 228 -9.20 6.51 -2.06
N ASP A 229 -10.23 6.00 -2.73
CA ASP A 229 -11.15 4.99 -2.20
C ASP A 229 -10.50 3.60 -2.09
N LEU A 230 -9.39 3.35 -2.79
CA LEU A 230 -8.61 2.12 -2.67
C LEU A 230 -7.88 2.08 -1.30
N GLU A 231 -8.36 1.24 -0.39
CA GLU A 231 -7.73 1.00 0.92
C GLU A 231 -6.43 0.19 0.76
N LEU A 232 -5.31 0.91 0.60
CA LEU A 232 -3.99 0.33 0.33
C LEU A 232 -3.05 0.32 1.53
N SER A 233 -3.50 0.75 2.71
CA SER A 233 -2.67 0.68 3.92
C SER A 233 -2.60 -0.77 4.41
N PRO A 234 -1.42 -1.42 4.43
CA PRO A 234 -1.28 -2.78 4.93
C PRO A 234 -1.71 -2.94 6.38
N HIS A 235 -1.54 -1.88 7.18
CA HIS A 235 -1.95 -1.86 8.58
C HIS A 235 -3.49 -1.85 8.69
N ARG A 236 -4.18 -1.07 7.85
CA ARG A 236 -5.65 -1.06 7.81
C ARG A 236 -6.22 -2.34 7.21
N LEU A 237 -5.55 -2.92 6.22
CA LEU A 237 -5.92 -4.22 5.67
C LEU A 237 -5.80 -5.33 6.72
N ALA A 238 -4.69 -5.38 7.46
CA ALA A 238 -4.53 -6.29 8.59
C ALA A 238 -5.57 -6.02 9.69
N ALA A 239 -5.92 -4.76 9.93
CA ALA A 239 -6.95 -4.39 10.89
C ALA A 239 -8.34 -4.88 10.49
N ARG A 240 -8.73 -4.72 9.21
CA ARG A 240 -9.99 -5.24 8.67
C ARG A 240 -10.02 -6.78 8.70
N GLU A 241 -8.96 -7.43 8.24
CA GLU A 241 -8.86 -8.89 8.29
C GLU A 241 -8.99 -9.44 9.72
N PHE A 242 -8.39 -8.78 10.70
CA PHE A 242 -8.60 -9.13 12.10
C PHE A 242 -10.02 -8.83 12.57
N SER A 243 -10.60 -7.71 12.18
CA SER A 243 -11.99 -7.35 12.48
C SER A 243 -12.98 -8.39 11.96
N ASP A 244 -12.81 -8.85 10.71
CA ASP A 244 -13.66 -9.88 10.09
C ASP A 244 -13.67 -11.19 10.91
N LEU A 245 -12.50 -11.57 11.44
CA LEU A 245 -12.38 -12.72 12.34
C LEU A 245 -13.05 -12.49 13.71
N LEU A 246 -13.00 -11.25 14.22
CA LEU A 246 -13.65 -10.88 15.49
C LEU A 246 -15.17 -10.95 15.40
N GLU A 247 -15.77 -10.76 14.22
CA GLU A 247 -17.24 -10.88 14.05
C GLU A 247 -17.75 -12.27 14.47
N HIS A 248 -16.89 -13.29 14.35
CA HIS A 248 -17.19 -14.69 14.66
C HIS A 248 -16.94 -15.03 16.15
N VAL A 249 -16.60 -14.03 16.97
CA VAL A 249 -16.46 -14.13 18.43
C VAL A 249 -17.69 -13.47 19.08
N PRO A 250 -18.64 -14.25 19.62
CA PRO A 250 -19.92 -13.73 20.12
C PRO A 250 -19.81 -12.65 21.19
N GLU A 251 -18.75 -12.71 22.02
CA GLU A 251 -18.52 -11.76 23.10
C GLU A 251 -18.04 -10.40 22.61
N VAL A 252 -17.56 -10.28 21.36
CA VAL A 252 -17.12 -9.01 20.78
C VAL A 252 -18.33 -8.21 20.32
N ARG A 253 -18.52 -7.05 20.96
CA ARG A 253 -19.53 -6.06 20.61
C ARG A 253 -19.01 -5.10 19.54
N ARG A 254 -17.77 -4.62 19.69
CA ARG A 254 -17.16 -3.66 18.76
C ARG A 254 -15.67 -3.91 18.57
N ALA A 255 -15.17 -3.59 17.37
CA ALA A 255 -13.75 -3.46 17.09
C ALA A 255 -13.48 -2.05 16.57
N ILE A 256 -12.59 -1.32 17.24
CA ILE A 256 -12.28 0.07 16.92
C ILE A 256 -10.78 0.20 16.65
N LEU A 257 -10.42 0.53 15.42
CA LEU A 257 -9.05 0.85 15.05
C LEU A 257 -8.69 2.25 15.57
N PHE A 258 -7.67 2.34 16.42
CA PHE A 258 -7.22 3.61 16.98
C PHE A 258 -5.71 3.80 16.79
N GLY A 259 -5.13 4.83 17.40
CA GLY A 259 -3.69 5.07 17.32
C GLY A 259 -3.22 5.65 15.97
N SER A 260 -1.96 5.41 15.62
CA SER A 260 -1.33 6.03 14.44
C SER A 260 -1.95 5.58 13.12
N VAL A 261 -2.39 4.32 13.02
CA VAL A 261 -3.01 3.71 11.84
C VAL A 261 -4.38 4.31 11.53
N SER A 262 -5.22 4.49 12.56
CA SER A 262 -6.51 5.18 12.40
C SER A 262 -6.33 6.60 11.86
N ARG A 263 -5.23 7.27 12.26
CA ARG A 263 -4.95 8.66 11.89
C ARG A 263 -4.15 8.83 10.60
N GLY A 264 -3.85 7.76 9.86
CA GLY A 264 -3.03 7.82 8.64
C GLY A 264 -1.59 8.31 8.90
N ARG A 265 -1.10 8.16 10.14
CA ARG A 265 0.25 8.55 10.61
C ARG A 265 1.13 7.32 10.84
N GLU A 266 0.71 6.15 10.37
CA GLU A 266 1.44 4.92 10.57
C GLU A 266 2.83 4.99 9.92
N ALA A 267 3.84 4.72 10.73
CA ALA A 267 5.15 4.37 10.22
C ALA A 267 5.12 2.93 9.71
N THR A 268 6.11 2.54 8.93
CA THR A 268 6.29 1.15 8.49
C THR A 268 6.72 0.20 9.63
N THR A 269 6.64 0.65 10.87
CA THR A 269 6.90 -0.15 12.08
C THR A 269 5.78 0.06 13.09
N SER A 270 4.68 0.71 12.68
CA SER A 270 3.56 0.93 13.58
C SER A 270 2.85 -0.38 13.85
N ASP A 271 2.56 -0.62 15.11
CA ASP A 271 1.63 -1.66 15.52
C ASP A 271 0.21 -1.27 15.09
N VAL A 272 -0.65 -2.26 14.90
CA VAL A 272 -2.07 -2.09 14.60
C VAL A 272 -2.85 -2.17 15.91
N ASP A 273 -3.15 -1.01 16.48
CA ASP A 273 -3.86 -0.90 17.76
C ASP A 273 -5.39 -1.00 17.54
N ILE A 274 -6.01 -2.05 18.07
CA ILE A 274 -7.45 -2.29 17.93
C ILE A 274 -8.08 -2.46 19.30
N ALA A 275 -9.02 -1.60 19.64
CA ALA A 275 -9.80 -1.74 20.85
C ALA A 275 -10.91 -2.75 20.58
N VAL A 276 -10.94 -3.82 21.37
CA VAL A 276 -11.94 -4.88 21.29
C VAL A 276 -12.89 -4.72 22.46
N VAL A 277 -14.09 -4.22 22.18
CA VAL A 277 -15.13 -4.00 23.18
C VAL A 277 -15.85 -5.32 23.43
N LEU A 278 -15.68 -5.86 24.63
CA LEU A 278 -16.28 -7.14 25.02
C LEU A 278 -17.54 -6.92 25.87
N THR A 279 -18.58 -7.70 25.58
CA THR A 279 -19.78 -7.80 26.43
C THR A 279 -19.46 -8.54 27.74
N LYS A 280 -18.58 -9.54 27.68
CA LYS A 280 -18.07 -10.28 28.83
C LYS A 280 -16.60 -10.64 28.61
N LYS A 281 -15.74 -10.23 29.54
CA LYS A 281 -14.32 -10.58 29.52
C LYS A 281 -14.10 -11.87 30.30
N ASN A 282 -13.69 -12.93 29.61
CA ASN A 282 -13.23 -14.17 30.21
C ASN A 282 -11.90 -14.60 29.56
N GLN A 283 -11.16 -15.49 30.21
CA GLN A 283 -9.82 -15.86 29.76
C GLN A 283 -9.82 -16.61 28.41
N SER A 284 -10.82 -17.47 28.16
CA SER A 284 -10.89 -18.24 26.91
C SER A 284 -11.18 -17.35 25.70
N THR A 285 -12.07 -16.37 25.83
CA THR A 285 -12.35 -15.35 24.81
C THR A 285 -11.10 -14.51 24.53
N VAL A 286 -10.39 -14.06 25.59
CA VAL A 286 -9.16 -13.28 25.44
C VAL A 286 -8.07 -14.09 24.71
N ASN A 287 -7.86 -15.35 25.09
CA ASN A 287 -6.88 -16.23 24.42
C ASN A 287 -7.25 -16.43 22.94
N ARG A 288 -8.52 -16.74 22.65
CA ARG A 288 -9.00 -16.90 21.27
C ARG A 288 -8.74 -15.64 20.43
N ILE A 289 -8.96 -14.45 20.98
CA ILE A 289 -8.71 -13.20 20.27
C ILE A 289 -7.21 -12.98 20.02
N TYR A 290 -6.35 -13.34 20.98
CA TYR A 290 -4.90 -13.32 20.75
C TYR A 290 -4.46 -14.31 19.67
N ASP A 291 -5.03 -15.52 19.63
CA ASP A 291 -4.74 -16.50 18.58
C ASP A 291 -5.15 -15.98 17.20
N LEU A 292 -6.33 -15.33 17.09
CA LEU A 292 -6.76 -14.68 15.86
C LEU A 292 -5.79 -13.54 15.48
N ALA A 293 -5.37 -12.70 16.42
CA ALA A 293 -4.42 -11.63 16.18
C ALA A 293 -3.07 -12.18 15.69
N GLN A 294 -2.60 -13.27 16.30
CA GLN A 294 -1.38 -13.97 15.90
C GLN A 294 -1.51 -14.56 14.49
N SER A 295 -2.65 -15.17 14.16
CA SER A 295 -2.90 -15.73 12.82
C SER A 295 -2.86 -14.67 11.71
N VAL A 296 -3.36 -13.45 11.99
CA VAL A 296 -3.27 -12.32 11.07
C VAL A 296 -1.86 -11.76 11.05
N GLN A 297 -1.20 -11.68 12.21
CA GLN A 297 0.20 -11.26 12.29
C GLN A 297 1.13 -12.19 11.50
N ASP A 298 0.90 -13.49 11.49
CA ASP A 298 1.75 -14.44 10.75
C ASP A 298 1.58 -14.29 9.23
N ARG A 299 0.36 -14.03 8.77
CA ARG A 299 0.00 -13.81 7.36
C ARG A 299 0.38 -12.42 6.87
N ALA A 300 -0.09 -11.37 7.54
CA ALA A 300 0.12 -9.97 7.19
C ALA A 300 1.50 -9.43 7.63
N ARG A 301 2.20 -10.14 8.54
CA ARG A 301 3.50 -9.76 9.10
C ARG A 301 3.50 -8.37 9.74
N MET A 302 2.35 -7.99 10.30
CA MET A 302 2.08 -6.78 11.07
C MET A 302 1.72 -7.17 12.49
N LYS A 303 2.25 -6.46 13.48
CA LYS A 303 1.89 -6.72 14.87
C LYS A 303 0.51 -6.13 15.14
N ILE A 304 -0.45 -7.00 15.46
CA ILE A 304 -1.78 -6.59 15.91
C ILE A 304 -1.79 -6.57 17.43
N VAL A 305 -2.21 -5.45 18.00
CA VAL A 305 -2.25 -5.24 19.44
C VAL A 305 -3.71 -5.05 19.85
N PRO A 306 -4.41 -6.13 20.24
CA PRO A 306 -5.76 -6.02 20.77
C PRO A 306 -5.72 -5.43 22.19
N LEU A 307 -6.47 -4.35 22.38
CA LEU A 307 -6.73 -3.75 23.69
C LEU A 307 -8.17 -4.07 24.11
N PHE A 308 -8.32 -4.89 25.15
CA PHE A 308 -9.66 -5.25 25.64
C PHE A 308 -10.24 -4.13 26.50
N VAL A 309 -11.43 -3.68 26.13
CA VAL A 309 -12.19 -2.64 26.82
C VAL A 309 -13.62 -3.13 27.07
N SER A 310 -14.21 -2.70 28.17
CA SER A 310 -15.66 -2.81 28.42
C SER A 310 -16.38 -1.57 27.90
N GLU A 311 -17.71 -1.63 27.78
CA GLU A 311 -18.53 -0.45 27.47
C GLU A 311 -18.30 0.67 28.50
N SER A 312 -18.28 0.33 29.79
CA SER A 312 -18.04 1.30 30.86
C SER A 312 -16.65 1.93 30.83
N ASP A 313 -15.63 1.23 30.33
CA ASP A 313 -14.27 1.81 30.23
C ASP A 313 -14.23 2.99 29.28
N LEU A 314 -15.01 2.93 28.20
CA LEU A 314 -15.04 3.98 27.17
C LEU A 314 -15.49 5.33 27.74
N ASP A 315 -16.30 5.35 28.79
CA ASP A 315 -16.79 6.58 29.44
C ASP A 315 -15.72 7.32 30.26
N SER A 316 -14.60 6.68 30.53
CA SER A 316 -13.49 7.32 31.24
C SER A 316 -12.89 8.49 30.43
N PRO A 317 -12.67 9.68 31.01
CA PRO A 317 -12.21 10.87 30.29
C PRO A 317 -10.70 10.86 29.96
N ASN A 318 -10.02 9.72 30.08
CA ASN A 318 -8.57 9.62 29.89
C ASN A 318 -8.16 9.73 28.41
N ARG A 319 -6.88 10.03 28.17
CA ARG A 319 -6.33 10.27 26.82
C ARG A 319 -6.49 9.06 25.90
N LEU A 320 -6.34 7.86 26.45
CA LEU A 320 -6.45 6.60 25.70
C LEU A 320 -7.90 6.38 25.23
N MET A 321 -8.88 6.51 26.12
CA MET A 321 -10.30 6.37 25.79
C MET A 321 -10.77 7.44 24.80
N ARG A 322 -10.33 8.69 24.94
CA ARG A 322 -10.56 9.72 23.91
C ARG A 322 -9.98 9.32 22.55
N SER A 323 -8.79 8.72 22.54
CA SER A 323 -8.18 8.22 21.31
C SER A 323 -8.98 7.07 20.68
N ILE A 324 -9.52 6.15 21.50
CA ILE A 324 -10.36 5.04 21.05
C ILE A 324 -11.70 5.55 20.53
N LYS A 325 -12.38 6.44 21.27
CA LYS A 325 -13.65 7.07 20.86
C LYS A 325 -13.53 7.86 19.54
N SER A 326 -12.36 8.43 19.25
CA SER A 326 -12.07 9.10 17.98
C SER A 326 -11.61 8.16 16.86
N GLY A 327 -11.48 6.86 17.14
CA GLY A 327 -11.00 5.85 16.22
C GLY A 327 -12.04 5.46 15.16
N GLU A 328 -11.59 4.66 14.19
CA GLU A 328 -12.46 4.10 13.16
C GLU A 328 -13.13 2.83 13.68
N VAL A 329 -14.46 2.81 13.72
CA VAL A 329 -15.22 1.60 14.03
C VAL A 329 -15.14 0.66 12.82
N LEU A 330 -14.46 -0.47 12.99
CA LEU A 330 -14.33 -1.48 11.95
C LEU A 330 -15.50 -2.46 11.95
N PHE A 331 -16.03 -2.73 13.14
CA PHE A 331 -17.15 -3.64 13.39
C PHE A 331 -17.93 -3.19 14.62
N GLU A 332 -19.26 -3.25 14.55
CA GLU A 332 -20.18 -3.07 15.67
C GLU A 332 -21.38 -4.00 15.51
N ARG A 333 -21.63 -4.79 16.54
CA ARG A 333 -22.80 -5.68 16.61
C ARG A 333 -24.02 -4.84 17.02
N PRO A 334 -25.17 -4.99 16.33
CA PRO A 334 -26.38 -4.21 16.58
C PRO A 334 -26.94 -4.36 17.99
#